data_AF-A0A9E4KBF7-F1
#
_entry.id   AF-A0A9E4KBF7-F1
#
_cell.length_a   1.000
_cell.length_b   1.000
_cell.length_c   1.000
_cell.angle_alpha   90.00
_cell.angle_beta   90.00
_cell.angle_gamma   90.00
#
_symmetry.space_group_name_H-M   'P 1'
#
loop_
_entity.id
_entity.type
_entity.pdbx_description
1 polymer ?
#
loop_
_entity_poly.entity_id
_entity_poly.type
_entity_poly.pdbx_seq_one_letter_code
_entity_poly.pdbx_strand_id
1 'polypeptide(L)' 'TAPYMKGAFFFRHLEFSLGVDLLDRILREFFLAYVGSAASMDDLLQLIEQRSGYDPEACAIAWLRSEALPSGDSCAYQ' A
#
# COMPACT_ATOMS: atom_id res chain seq x y z
N THR A 1 -9.04 -4.04 -16.22
CA THR A 1 -8.90 -2.60 -15.91
C THR A 1 -8.96 -2.31 -14.42
N ALA A 2 -9.79 -3.02 -13.63
CA ALA A 2 -9.84 -2.91 -12.17
C ALA A 2 -8.47 -2.96 -11.42
N PRO A 3 -7.52 -3.87 -11.71
CA PRO A 3 -6.31 -4.00 -10.89
C PRO A 3 -5.40 -2.76 -10.91
N TYR A 4 -5.27 -2.08 -12.06
CA TYR A 4 -4.44 -0.88 -12.18
C TYR A 4 -4.99 0.28 -11.34
N MET A 5 -6.29 0.55 -11.46
CA MET A 5 -6.92 1.65 -10.72
C MET A 5 -6.95 1.36 -9.21
N LYS A 6 -7.28 0.13 -8.80
CA LYS A 6 -7.32 -0.23 -7.38
C LYS A 6 -5.94 -0.19 -6.73
N GLY A 7 -4.91 -0.66 -7.43
CA GLY A 7 -3.52 -0.53 -6.98
C GLY A 7 -3.10 0.93 -6.83
N ALA A 8 -3.41 1.78 -7.81
CA ALA A 8 -3.11 3.21 -7.73
C ALA A 8 -3.84 3.89 -6.56
N PHE A 9 -5.11 3.57 -6.30
CA PHE A 9 -5.85 4.12 -5.16
C PHE A 9 -5.30 3.63 -3.81
N PHE A 10 -4.89 2.35 -3.72
CA PHE A 10 -4.17 1.87 -2.54
C PHE A 10 -2.90 2.69 -2.26
N PHE A 11 -2.05 2.90 -3.27
CA PHE A 11 -0.83 3.72 -3.10
C PHE A 11 -1.15 5.18 -2.77
N ARG A 12 -2.19 5.76 -3.36
CA ARG A 12 -2.66 7.11 -3.01
C ARG A 12 -3.13 7.21 -1.56
N HIS A 13 -3.74 6.14 -1.02
CA HIS A 13 -4.15 6.10 0.39
C HIS A 13 -2.93 6.03 1.32
N LEU A 14 -1.92 5.24 0.95
CA LEU A 14 -0.64 5.21 1.67
C LEU A 14 0.03 6.58 1.65
N GLU A 15 0.04 7.28 0.52
CA GLU A 15 0.61 8.63 0.42
C GLU A 15 -0.12 9.61 1.33
N PHE A 16 -1.45 9.57 1.37
CA PHE A 16 -2.26 10.39 2.27
C PHE A 16 -1.94 10.12 3.75
N SER A 17 -1.79 8.84 4.12
CA SER A 17 -1.59 8.43 5.52
C SER A 17 -0.15 8.65 6.01
N LEU A 18 0.83 8.43 5.14
CA LEU A 18 2.26 8.41 5.49
C LEU A 18 3.01 9.68 5.08
N GLY A 19 2.46 10.44 4.14
CA GLY A 19 3.18 11.49 3.43
C GLY A 19 4.15 10.94 2.38
N VAL A 20 4.42 11.78 1.37
CA VAL A 20 5.23 11.42 0.20
C VAL A 20 6.66 11.00 0.57
N ASP A 21 7.33 11.71 1.47
CA ASP A 21 8.75 11.46 1.80
C ASP A 21 8.98 10.15 2.55
N LEU A 22 8.01 9.72 3.37
CA LEU A 22 8.11 8.42 4.06
C LEU A 22 7.77 7.29 3.10
N LEU A 23 6.72 7.43 2.30
CA LEU A 23 6.33 6.43 1.32
C LEU A 23 7.43 6.20 0.28
N ASP A 24 8.04 7.26 -0.26
CA ASP A 24 9.13 7.13 -1.24
C ASP A 24 10.34 6.36 -0.67
N ARG A 25 10.72 6.67 0.58
CA ARG A 25 11.81 5.95 1.27
C ARG A 25 11.50 4.46 1.45
N ILE A 26 10.27 4.12 1.82
CA ILE A 26 9.81 2.74 1.98
C ILE A 26 9.85 2.00 0.63
N LEU A 27 9.32 2.62 -0.44
CA LEU A 27 9.32 2.04 -1.78
C LEU A 27 10.73 1.83 -2.34
N ARG A 28 11.62 2.79 -2.09
CA ARG A 28 13.05 2.65 -2.42
C ARG A 28 13.69 1.48 -1.68
N GLU A 29 13.43 1.34 -0.38
CA GLU A 29 13.95 0.23 0.42
C GLU A 29 13.43 -1.12 -0.11
N PHE A 30 12.12 -1.21 -0.37
CA PHE A 30 11.51 -2.40 -0.98
C PHE A 30 12.17 -2.76 -2.31
N PHE A 31 12.33 -1.79 -3.20
CA PHE A 31 12.99 -2.01 -4.49
C PHE A 31 14.41 -2.53 -4.33
N LEU A 32 15.23 -1.90 -3.47
CA LEU A 32 16.62 -2.33 -3.25
C LEU A 32 16.71 -3.72 -2.63
N ALA A 33 15.76 -4.12 -1.79
CA ALA A 33 15.74 -5.43 -1.15
C ALA A 33 15.40 -6.58 -2.13
N TYR A 34 14.58 -6.30 -3.15
CA TYR A 34 14.04 -7.35 -4.03
C TYR A 34 14.41 -7.18 -5.52
N VAL A 35 15.22 -6.19 -5.90
CA VAL A 35 15.66 -6.05 -7.29
C VAL A 35 16.40 -7.32 -7.76
N GLY A 36 15.90 -7.94 -8.82
CA GLY A 36 16.45 -9.19 -9.36
C GLY A 36 15.93 -10.46 -8.65
N SER A 37 14.99 -10.35 -7.71
CA SER A 37 14.32 -11.47 -7.06
C SER A 37 12.80 -11.31 -7.07
N ALA A 38 12.08 -12.36 -6.68
CA ALA A 38 10.63 -12.29 -6.54
C ALA A 38 10.27 -11.61 -5.21
N ALA A 39 9.22 -10.76 -5.23
CA ALA A 39 8.63 -10.15 -4.05
C ALA A 39 7.12 -10.36 -4.06
N SER A 40 6.53 -10.44 -2.87
CA SER A 40 5.09 -10.50 -2.67
C SER A 40 4.52 -9.16 -2.19
N MET A 41 3.20 -9.02 -2.25
CA MET A 41 2.54 -7.87 -1.61
C MET A 41 2.67 -7.90 -0.09
N ASP A 42 2.70 -9.08 0.53
CA ASP A 42 2.83 -9.19 1.99
C ASP A 42 4.19 -8.69 2.47
N ASP A 43 5.26 -8.87 1.67
CA ASP A 43 6.57 -8.28 1.94
C ASP A 43 6.49 -6.74 2.00
N LEU A 44 5.76 -6.13 1.07
CA LEU A 44 5.58 -4.69 1.03
C LEU A 44 4.73 -4.19 2.21
N LEU A 45 3.65 -4.90 2.54
CA LEU A 45 2.77 -4.53 3.66
C LEU A 45 3.53 -4.60 5.00
N GLN A 46 4.31 -5.66 5.21
CA GLN A 46 5.17 -5.77 6.40
C GLN A 46 6.19 -4.63 6.48
N LEU A 47 6.84 -4.29 5.36
CA LEU A 47 7.81 -3.20 5.36
C LEU A 47 7.17 -1.85 5.70
N ILE A 48 5.98 -1.58 5.17
CA ILE A 48 5.21 -0.37 5.50
C ILE A 48 4.94 -0.31 7.00
N GLU A 49 4.41 -1.38 7.60
CA GLU A 49 4.11 -1.45 9.03
C GLU A 49 5.38 -1.24 9.88
N GLN A 50 6.47 -1.95 9.55
CA GLN A 50 7.74 -1.85 10.27
C GLN A 50 8.37 -0.46 10.22
N ARG A 51 8.24 0.26 9.10
CA ARG A 51 8.89 1.57 8.88
C ARG A 51 8.03 2.76 9.29
N SER A 52 6.72 2.60 9.39
CA SER A 52 5.80 3.70 9.67
C SER A 52 4.97 3.53 10.95
N GLY A 53 4.83 2.32 11.48
CA GLY A 53 3.89 2.01 12.56
C GLY A 53 2.42 2.05 12.15
N TYR A 54 2.12 2.32 10.86
CA TYR A 54 0.78 2.23 10.29
C TYR A 54 0.49 0.79 9.87
N ASP A 55 -0.64 0.24 10.29
CA ASP A 55 -1.14 -1.06 9.84
C ASP A 55 -1.85 -0.91 8.47
N PRO A 56 -1.28 -1.42 7.36
CA PRO A 56 -1.87 -1.29 6.05
C PRO A 56 -2.86 -2.42 5.71
N GLU A 57 -3.02 -3.45 6.58
CA GLU A 57 -3.71 -4.69 6.22
C GLU A 57 -5.18 -4.44 5.88
N ALA A 58 -5.89 -3.67 6.71
CA ALA A 58 -7.30 -3.36 6.49
C ALA A 58 -7.54 -2.69 5.12
N CYS A 59 -6.66 -1.75 4.72
CA CYS A 59 -6.77 -1.07 3.45
C CYS A 59 -6.28 -1.89 2.27
N ALA A 60 -5.28 -2.76 2.47
CA ALA A 60 -4.88 -3.73 1.46
C ALA A 60 -6.01 -4.74 1.17
N ILE A 61 -6.72 -5.22 2.20
CA ILE A 61 -7.88 -6.10 2.02
C ILE A 61 -8.97 -5.38 1.21
N ALA A 62 -9.33 -4.15 1.61
CA ALA A 62 -10.39 -3.39 0.97
C ALA A 62 -10.08 -3.07 -0.51
N TRP A 63 -8.85 -2.62 -0.80
CA TRP A 63 -8.47 -2.21 -2.14
C TRP A 63 -8.00 -3.36 -3.04
N LEU A 64 -7.25 -4.33 -2.52
CA LEU A 64 -6.52 -5.30 -3.34
C LEU A 64 -7.13 -6.70 -3.34
N ARG A 65 -7.81 -7.10 -2.25
CA ARG A 65 -8.35 -8.46 -2.08
C ARG A 65 -9.87 -8.57 -2.24
N SER A 66 -10.54 -7.47 -2.60
CA SER A 66 -11.98 -7.41 -2.88
C SER A 66 -12.23 -7.07 -4.35
N GLU A 67 -13.36 -7.48 -4.93
CA GLU A 67 -13.82 -6.96 -6.23
C GLU A 67 -14.56 -5.63 -6.07
N ALA A 68 -15.19 -5.41 -4.91
CA ALA A 68 -15.91 -4.18 -4.60
C ALA A 68 -14.96 -2.99 -4.40
N LEU A 69 -15.47 -1.79 -4.64
CA LEU A 69 -14.83 -0.56 -4.19
C LEU A 69 -15.04 -0.42 -2.68
N PRO A 70 -14.03 0.05 -1.92
CA PRO A 70 -14.21 0.33 -0.50
C PRO A 70 -15.33 1.34 -0.29
N SER A 71 -16.20 1.05 0.66
CA SER A 71 -17.28 1.93 1.09
C SER A 71 -17.07 2.26 2.57
N GLY A 72 -16.90 3.53 2.89
CA GLY A 72 -16.69 4.00 4.27
C GLY A 72 -15.27 4.51 4.59
N ASP A 73 -15.20 5.29 5.66
CA ASP A 73 -14.15 6.26 6.01
C ASP A 73 -12.77 5.68 6.37
N SER A 74 -12.61 4.35 6.45
CA SER A 74 -11.35 3.76 6.93
C SER A 74 -10.22 3.75 5.91
N CYS A 75 -10.56 3.75 4.61
CA CYS A 75 -9.60 3.74 3.49
C CYS A 75 -10.05 4.65 2.33
N ALA A 76 -11.04 5.51 2.60
CA ALA A 76 -11.54 6.53 1.70
C ALA A 76 -10.92 7.87 2.08
N TYR A 77 -10.50 8.64 1.08
CA TYR A 77 -9.96 9.99 1.27
C TYR A 77 -11.07 10.90 1.78
N GLN A 78 -11.03 11.29 3.06
CA GLN A 78 -11.80 12.43 3.57
C GLN A 78 -10.87 13.64 3.71
#